data_AF-A0A7J4QGU5-F1
#
_entry.id   AF-A0A7J4QGU5-F1
#
_cell.length_a   1.000
_cell.length_b   1.000
_cell.length_c   1.000
_cell.angle_alpha   90.00
_cell.angle_beta   90.00
_cell.angle_gamma   90.00
#
_symmetry.space_group_name_H-M   'P 1'
#
loop_
_entity.id
_entity.type
_entity.pdbx_description
1 polymer ?
#
loop_
_entity_poly.entity_id
_entity_poly.type
_entity_poly.pdbx_seq_one_letter_code
_entity_poly.pdbx_strand_id
1 'polypeptide(L)' 'MQSIQTHPFQEFLGEIVKAPYRDGKQLKVARGRLEAVDSGFVKVVGNLGTLVINAKNIEKMSKVRR' A
#
# COMPACT_ATOMS: atom_id res chain seq x y z
N MET A 1 -2.43 -12.81 25.77
CA MET A 1 -2.20 -11.48 25.19
C MET A 1 -1.59 -11.68 23.81
N GLN A 2 -2.37 -11.53 22.74
CA GLN A 2 -1.85 -11.66 21.37
C GLN A 2 -1.08 -10.38 21.03
N SER A 3 0.15 -10.54 20.56
CA SER A 3 0.95 -9.44 20.05
C SER A 3 0.21 -8.83 18.86
N ILE A 4 -0.06 -7.52 18.92
CA ILE A 4 -0.58 -6.78 17.77
C ILE A 4 0.58 -6.75 16.77
N GLN A 5 0.61 -7.69 15.82
CA GLN A 5 1.53 -7.62 14.69
C GLN A 5 1.08 -6.44 13.84
N THR A 6 1.66 -5.27 14.11
CA THR A 6 1.40 -4.06 13.34
C THR A 6 1.89 -4.29 11.92
N HIS A 7 1.01 -4.13 10.94
CA HIS A 7 1.39 -4.33 9.54
C HIS A 7 2.46 -3.29 9.16
N PRO A 8 3.50 -3.62 8.37
CA PRO A 8 4.61 -2.70 8.05
C PRO A 8 4.17 -1.41 7.34
N PHE A 9 2.97 -1.39 6.77
CA PHE A 9 2.41 -0.22 6.08
C PHE A 9 1.34 0.52 6.87
N GLN A 10 1.07 0.10 8.11
CA GLN A 10 -0.01 0.67 8.92
C GLN A 10 0.24 2.14 9.29
N GLU A 11 1.51 2.55 9.37
CA GLU A 11 1.91 3.95 9.61
C GLU A 11 1.52 4.91 8.47
N PHE A 12 1.22 4.38 7.28
CA PHE A 12 0.85 5.16 6.11
C PHE A 12 -0.67 5.25 5.92
N LEU A 13 -1.47 4.66 6.80
CA LEU A 13 -2.92 4.63 6.67
C LEU A 13 -3.49 6.06 6.67
N GLY A 14 -4.35 6.37 5.70
CA GLY A 14 -4.95 7.69 5.48
C GLY A 14 -4.08 8.67 4.70
N GLU A 15 -2.81 8.35 4.45
CA GLU A 15 -1.84 9.21 3.76
C GLU A 15 -1.87 9.02 2.25
N ILE A 16 -1.41 10.03 1.50
CA ILE A 16 -1.11 9.87 0.08
C ILE A 16 0.25 9.18 -0.06
N VAL A 17 0.26 8.02 -0.71
CA VAL A 17 1.43 7.16 -0.82
C VAL A 17 1.87 6.95 -2.27
N LYS A 18 3.14 6.59 -2.42
CA LYS A 18 3.71 5.90 -3.58
C LYS A 18 4.06 4.48 -3.13
N ALA A 19 3.52 3.48 -3.80
CA ALA A 19 3.78 2.07 -3.52
C ALA A 19 4.20 1.36 -4.82
N PRO A 20 5.52 1.27 -5.11
CA PRO A 20 6.04 0.36 -6.13
C PRO A 20 5.74 -1.09 -5.78
N TYR A 21 5.16 -1.84 -6.73
CA TYR A 21 4.82 -3.24 -6.55
C TYR A 21 5.06 -4.06 -7.81
N ARG A 22 5.33 -5.34 -7.63
CA ARG A 22 5.45 -6.30 -8.75
C ARG A 22 4.10 -6.84 -9.17
N ASP A 23 3.86 -6.79 -10.47
CA ASP A 23 2.71 -7.40 -11.14
C ASP A 23 3.24 -8.35 -12.24
N GLY A 24 3.34 -9.63 -11.90
CA GLY A 24 4.06 -10.61 -12.70
C GLY A 24 5.52 -10.21 -12.92
N LYS A 25 5.91 -9.98 -14.18
CA LYS A 25 7.26 -9.55 -14.56
C LYS A 25 7.44 -8.02 -14.58
N GLN A 26 6.38 -7.25 -14.39
CA GLN A 26 6.40 -5.79 -14.50
C GLN A 26 6.50 -5.14 -13.12
N LEU A 27 7.21 -4.01 -13.06
CA LEU A 27 7.19 -3.12 -11.89
C LEU A 27 6.21 -1.99 -12.16
N LYS A 28 5.21 -1.85 -11.31
CA LYS A 28 4.20 -0.79 -11.37
C LYS A 28 4.28 0.08 -10.11
N VAL A 29 3.69 1.26 -10.15
CA VAL A 29 3.64 2.18 -9.01
C VAL A 29 2.22 2.61 -8.76
N ALA A 30 1.65 2.21 -7.63
CA ALA A 30 0.39 2.76 -7.17
C ALA A 30 0.63 4.12 -6.51
N ARG A 31 -0.19 5.11 -6.88
CA ARG A 31 -0.20 6.44 -6.27
C ARG A 31 -1.62 6.79 -5.89
N GLY A 32 -1.82 7.16 -4.63
CA GLY A 32 -3.14 7.47 -4.11
C GLY A 32 -3.17 7.44 -2.59
N ARG A 33 -4.37 7.57 -2.01
CA ARG A 33 -4.57 7.47 -0.58
C ARG A 33 -4.59 6.00 -0.14
N LEU A 34 -3.83 5.67 0.90
CA LEU A 34 -3.89 4.34 1.51
C LEU A 34 -5.12 4.28 2.41
N GLU A 35 -6.15 3.56 2.00
CA GLU A 35 -7.44 3.49 2.72
C GLU A 35 -7.56 2.28 3.64
N ALA A 36 -6.88 1.18 3.33
CA ALA A 36 -6.90 -0.01 4.16
C ALA A 36 -5.60 -0.79 4.07
N VAL A 37 -5.26 -1.45 5.19
CA VAL A 37 -4.16 -2.40 5.33
C VAL A 37 -4.70 -3.57 6.13
N ASP A 38 -4.98 -4.69 5.47
CA ASP A 38 -5.65 -5.83 6.10
C ASP A 38 -5.22 -7.14 5.44
N SER A 39 -5.04 -8.19 6.25
CA SER A 39 -4.89 -9.58 5.80
C SER A 39 -3.83 -9.79 4.72
N GLY A 40 -2.75 -8.99 4.76
CA GLY A 40 -1.65 -9.05 3.79
C GLY A 40 -1.91 -8.32 2.46
N PHE A 41 -2.94 -7.49 2.40
CA PHE A 41 -3.25 -6.63 1.27
C PHE A 41 -3.31 -5.16 1.70
N VAL A 42 -3.12 -4.28 0.72
CA VAL A 42 -3.34 -2.84 0.87
C VAL A 42 -4.34 -2.35 -0.18
N LYS A 43 -5.14 -1.36 0.20
CA LYS A 43 -6.08 -0.66 -0.69
C LYS A 43 -5.59 0.77 -0.92
N VAL A 44 -5.21 1.07 -2.15
CA VAL A 44 -4.79 2.42 -2.56
C VAL A 44 -5.83 3.01 -3.50
N VAL A 45 -6.42 4.13 -3.13
CA VAL A 45 -7.42 4.85 -3.93
C VAL A 45 -6.77 6.04 -4.61
N GLY A 46 -6.64 5.99 -5.93
CA GLY A 46 -6.11 7.07 -6.76
C GLY A 46 -7.18 7.68 -7.68
N ASN A 47 -6.79 8.66 -8.49
CA ASN A 47 -7.71 9.38 -9.38
C ASN A 47 -8.33 8.48 -10.48
N LEU A 48 -7.65 7.40 -10.85
CA LEU A 48 -8.10 6.47 -11.90
C LEU A 48 -8.90 5.29 -11.34
N GLY A 49 -9.05 5.18 -10.02
CA GLY A 49 -9.77 4.11 -9.36
C GLY A 49 -9.06 3.53 -8.14
N THR A 50 -9.53 2.37 -7.70
CA THR A 50 -9.01 1.65 -6.53
C THR A 50 -8.10 0.51 -6.96
N LEU A 51 -6.94 0.40 -6.33
CA LEU A 51 -6.02 -0.73 -6.47
C LEU A 51 -5.98 -1.52 -5.16
N VAL A 52 -6.14 -2.84 -5.26
CA VAL A 52 -5.90 -3.77 -4.15
C VAL A 52 -4.64 -4.56 -4.48
N ILE A 53 -3.63 -4.45 -3.63
CA ILE A 53 -2.29 -4.97 -3.90
C ILE A 53 -1.88 -5.89 -2.76
N ASN A 54 -1.34 -7.06 -3.08
CA ASN A 54 -0.75 -7.94 -2.07
C ASN A 54 0.48 -7.23 -1.48
N ALA A 55 0.49 -7.04 -0.16
CA ALA A 55 1.56 -6.35 0.56
C ALA A 55 2.93 -6.99 0.33
N LYS A 56 2.99 -8.31 0.12
CA LYS A 56 4.24 -9.03 -0.17
C LYS A 56 4.87 -8.63 -1.51
N ASN A 57 4.07 -8.09 -2.42
CA ASN A 57 4.56 -7.65 -3.74
C ASN A 57 5.03 -6.20 -3.73
N ILE A 58 4.87 -5.49 -2.61
CA ILE A 58 5.27 -4.08 -2.47
C ILE A 58 6.74 -4.06 -2.07
N GLU A 59 7.55 -3.43 -2.93
CA GLU A 59 8.99 -3.29 -2.70
C GLU A 59 9.27 -2.27 -1.59
N LYS A 60 8.51 -1.18 -1.59
CA LYS A 60 8.60 -0.08 -0.63
C LYS A 60 7.31 0.74 -0.62
N MET A 61 7.02 1.42 0.47
CA MET A 61 6.00 2.47 0.52
C MET A 61 6.60 3.77 1.04
N SER A 62 6.16 4.90 0.49
CA SER A 62 6.55 6.22 0.99
C SER A 62 5.42 7.24 0.88
N LYS A 63 5.38 8.20 1.81
CA LYS A 63 4.48 9.34 1.75
C LYS A 63 4.86 10.26 0.59
N VAL A 64 3.86 10.78 -0.12
CA VAL A 64 4.05 11.85 -1.10
C VAL A 64 3.89 13.17 -0.37
N ARG A 65 5.00 13.86 -0.10
CA ARG A 65 4.97 15.24 0.38
C ARG A 65 4.45 16.13 -0.75
N ARG A 66 3.45 16.96 -0.45
CA ARG A 66 3.08 18.11 -1.28
C ARG A 66 4.08 19.23 -1.10
#